data_AF-A0A7W3T4L7-F1
#
_entry.id   AF-A0A7W3T4L7-F1
#
_cell.length_a   1.000
_cell.length_b   1.000
_cell.length_c   1.000
_cell.angle_alpha   90.00
_cell.angle_beta   90.00
_cell.angle_gamma   90.00
#
_symmetry.space_group_name_H-M   'P 1'
#
loop_
_entity.id
_entity.type
_entity.pdbx_description
1 polymer ?
#
loop_
_entity_poly.entity_id
_entity_poly.type
_entity_poly.pdbx_seq_one_letter_code
_entity_poly.pdbx_strand_id
1 'polypeptide(L)'
;MGTAPPRRPPRRRLVPEPGRRPVRGPAGGTRRGHPARPGGAPRGPVERPGPARADRRPRRATGGADRHRNPRRAARSDRPPGTGGLYGCRLGDPRPGRRQRRADHRDRLRNGRRRRARGPPAGGRTHRPEHRFPRASHRRPASASPRAAPVRRAPRPTGGRPGGRRPRPRRPTGAARPRGGGVTSRRVPLRERPVPPAQRPAGSRLARLVLFLGCLVGLAILVHTFLPVVRVLPRAAELATVLLVPALFLGFALLRRITPVVAPALTPCLAATAWGATAATGCAILANTGLIGVWTRAIGPTDTDRWGAALTAPLNEELLKVAGVALVALAAPRHVRGPIDGFVMGGLVGLGFQMTENWIYAVNSVIVAGGTAQAVPVAETVAVRVGVTGFGSHWAMTAVAGTGVGLLAARTGTSLLRRLPGAALCLLAAMALHAFFDAPVPADLPALAANLLHAGTVFLAALLLYLVLRSRYRARLRACARRTGLSEDLLTRRSRRRALRPIARGIQRERVASEQRTDLLRLTGCAHGPRIR
;
A
#
# COMPACT_ATOMS: atom_id res chain seq x y z
N MET A 1 36.69 19.14 58.09
CA MET A 1 35.40 18.41 58.12
C MET A 1 35.09 17.94 56.71
N GLY A 2 34.90 16.63 56.50
CA GLY A 2 34.63 16.07 55.17
C GLY A 2 34.40 14.56 55.24
N THR A 3 33.13 14.15 55.24
CA THR A 3 32.68 12.76 55.33
C THR A 3 31.54 12.59 54.33
N ALA A 4 31.66 11.84 53.23
CA ALA A 4 31.92 10.39 53.07
C ALA A 4 30.59 9.63 52.79
N PRO A 5 30.46 8.93 51.64
CA PRO A 5 29.23 8.22 51.25
C PRO A 5 29.21 6.73 51.68
N PRO A 6 28.04 6.07 51.73
CA PRO A 6 27.92 4.68 52.16
C PRO A 6 28.27 3.65 51.05
N ARG A 7 29.45 3.05 51.21
CA ARG A 7 29.84 1.62 51.09
C ARG A 7 29.23 0.70 50.00
N ARG A 8 30.15 0.03 49.29
CA ARG A 8 29.92 -1.19 48.46
C ARG A 8 29.83 -2.47 49.33
N PRO A 9 29.14 -3.53 48.87
CA PRO A 9 29.27 -4.88 49.43
C PRO A 9 30.58 -5.60 49.00
N PRO A 10 31.03 -6.64 49.71
CA PRO A 10 32.38 -7.20 49.58
C PRO A 10 32.56 -8.29 48.52
N ARG A 11 33.80 -8.49 48.06
CA ARG A 11 34.24 -9.65 47.26
C ARG A 11 34.37 -10.89 48.16
N ARG A 12 33.77 -12.02 47.77
CA ARG A 12 34.18 -13.35 48.28
C ARG A 12 35.36 -13.89 47.46
N ARG A 13 36.42 -14.32 48.15
CA ARG A 13 37.47 -15.19 47.58
C ARG A 13 37.12 -16.66 47.82
N LEU A 14 37.75 -17.53 47.04
CA LEU A 14 37.61 -18.99 47.10
C LEU A 14 38.04 -19.57 48.45
N VAL A 15 37.38 -20.66 48.85
CA VAL A 15 37.87 -21.65 49.82
C VAL A 15 38.21 -22.92 49.05
N PRO A 16 39.38 -23.55 49.27
CA PRO A 16 39.80 -24.76 48.54
C PRO A 16 39.32 -26.05 49.23
N GLU A 17 39.07 -27.10 48.45
CA GLU A 17 38.94 -28.46 48.99
C GLU A 17 40.32 -29.09 49.30
N PRO A 18 40.50 -29.72 50.47
CA PRO A 18 41.68 -30.52 50.79
C PRO A 18 41.45 -32.01 50.50
N GLY A 19 42.25 -32.60 49.61
CA GLY A 19 42.11 -34.02 49.22
C GLY A 19 42.92 -35.03 50.03
N ARG A 20 42.80 -36.31 49.64
CA ARG A 20 43.74 -37.42 49.89
C ARG A 20 43.87 -38.20 48.58
N ARG A 21 45.00 -38.39 47.88
CA ARG A 21 46.44 -38.65 48.13
C ARG A 21 46.83 -40.11 47.79
N PRO A 22 48.06 -40.39 47.30
CA PRO A 22 48.35 -41.55 46.44
C PRO A 22 49.53 -42.44 46.87
N VAL A 23 49.73 -43.56 46.15
CA VAL A 23 50.88 -44.51 46.19
C VAL A 23 50.92 -45.20 44.79
N ARG A 24 52.03 -45.46 44.06
CA ARG A 24 53.46 -45.07 44.02
C ARG A 24 53.95 -45.21 42.53
N GLY A 25 55.22 -44.89 42.21
CA GLY A 25 55.88 -45.21 40.91
C GLY A 25 56.77 -46.47 40.99
N PRO A 26 57.91 -46.60 40.27
CA PRO A 26 58.53 -45.66 39.30
C PRO A 26 59.20 -46.32 38.03
N ALA A 27 59.77 -45.52 37.10
CA ALA A 27 61.18 -45.62 36.59
C ALA A 27 61.42 -45.13 35.12
N GLY A 28 62.47 -44.31 34.91
CA GLY A 28 63.20 -44.05 33.63
C GLY A 28 62.52 -43.17 32.54
N GLY A 29 63.20 -42.30 31.78
CA GLY A 29 64.59 -41.76 31.88
C GLY A 29 65.10 -41.17 30.55
N THR A 30 65.48 -39.87 30.53
CA THR A 30 66.38 -39.15 29.55
C THR A 30 66.04 -39.19 28.02
N ARG A 31 66.61 -38.39 27.09
CA ARG A 31 67.06 -36.97 26.99
C ARG A 31 67.10 -36.56 25.48
N ARG A 32 66.82 -35.27 25.16
CA ARG A 32 67.31 -34.41 24.04
C ARG A 32 67.71 -34.99 22.65
N GLY A 33 67.29 -34.32 21.55
CA GLY A 33 68.03 -34.33 20.26
C GLY A 33 67.31 -33.76 19.02
N HIS A 34 67.92 -32.79 18.34
CA HIS A 34 67.60 -32.20 17.01
C HIS A 34 68.97 -32.02 16.28
N PRO A 35 69.06 -31.65 14.98
CA PRO A 35 68.32 -32.04 13.76
C PRO A 35 69.29 -32.39 12.57
N ALA A 36 68.82 -32.88 11.40
CA ALA A 36 69.58 -32.83 10.12
C ALA A 36 68.77 -33.12 8.82
N ARG A 37 69.30 -32.64 7.68
CA ARG A 37 69.01 -32.87 6.24
C ARG A 37 70.39 -32.91 5.52
N PRO A 38 70.56 -33.15 4.20
CA PRO A 38 69.74 -33.82 3.16
C PRO A 38 70.56 -34.84 2.28
N GLY A 39 69.97 -35.38 1.20
CA GLY A 39 70.72 -35.74 -0.03
C GLY A 39 70.39 -37.09 -0.69
N GLY A 40 70.38 -37.14 -2.04
CA GLY A 40 70.44 -38.39 -2.83
C GLY A 40 69.36 -38.59 -3.91
N ALA A 41 69.76 -38.57 -5.18
CA ALA A 41 69.05 -39.16 -6.34
C ALA A 41 70.05 -40.07 -7.08
N PRO A 42 69.63 -41.01 -7.97
CA PRO A 42 69.52 -40.62 -9.40
C PRO A 42 68.60 -41.45 -10.35
N ARG A 43 68.30 -40.83 -11.51
CA ARG A 43 68.05 -41.39 -12.87
C ARG A 43 66.74 -42.16 -13.23
N GLY A 44 66.18 -41.78 -14.39
CA GLY A 44 65.07 -42.44 -15.11
C GLY A 44 65.58 -43.44 -16.17
N PRO A 45 64.87 -43.69 -17.31
CA PRO A 45 64.49 -42.64 -18.28
C PRO A 45 63.04 -42.77 -18.89
N VAL A 46 62.43 -41.65 -19.35
CA VAL A 46 61.99 -41.34 -20.76
C VAL A 46 60.70 -42.09 -21.21
N GLU A 47 59.66 -41.49 -21.82
CA GLU A 47 59.63 -40.48 -22.89
C GLU A 47 58.44 -39.48 -22.82
N ARG A 48 58.48 -38.40 -23.64
CA ARG A 48 57.44 -37.35 -23.80
C ARG A 48 57.21 -37.04 -25.33
N PRO A 49 56.79 -35.84 -25.81
CA PRO A 49 55.37 -35.51 -26.07
C PRO A 49 55.02 -34.81 -27.42
N GLY A 50 53.71 -34.66 -27.71
CA GLY A 50 53.12 -33.58 -28.54
C GLY A 50 53.10 -33.80 -30.08
N PRO A 51 52.87 -32.75 -30.91
CA PRO A 51 52.35 -31.41 -30.59
C PRO A 51 51.42 -30.71 -31.64
N ALA A 52 50.57 -29.78 -31.15
CA ALA A 52 50.31 -28.41 -31.66
C ALA A 52 49.65 -28.05 -33.04
N ARG A 53 49.22 -26.76 -33.07
CA ARG A 53 48.78 -25.87 -34.18
C ARG A 53 47.33 -26.08 -34.68
N ALA A 54 46.48 -25.09 -35.02
CA ALA A 54 46.40 -23.61 -34.98
C ALA A 54 45.78 -23.11 -36.30
N ASP A 55 44.87 -22.11 -36.20
CA ASP A 55 44.73 -20.92 -37.06
C ASP A 55 43.31 -20.65 -37.67
N ARG A 56 43.03 -19.35 -37.88
CA ARG A 56 42.01 -18.70 -38.75
C ARG A 56 40.51 -18.61 -38.36
N ARG A 57 40.09 -17.36 -38.10
CA ARG A 57 38.82 -16.72 -38.56
C ARG A 57 39.04 -16.18 -40.01
N PRO A 58 38.05 -15.70 -40.84
CA PRO A 58 36.85 -14.95 -40.42
C PRO A 58 35.59 -14.88 -41.37
N ARG A 59 34.60 -14.05 -40.95
CA ARG A 59 33.62 -13.22 -41.74
C ARG A 59 32.41 -13.83 -42.52
N ARG A 60 31.21 -13.32 -42.14
CA ARG A 60 30.01 -12.90 -42.96
C ARG A 60 29.35 -14.02 -43.83
N ALA A 61 28.10 -13.93 -44.36
CA ALA A 61 27.10 -12.87 -44.45
C ALA A 61 25.64 -13.43 -44.56
N THR A 62 24.64 -12.62 -44.15
CA THR A 62 23.32 -12.31 -44.81
C THR A 62 22.40 -13.35 -45.48
N GLY A 63 21.08 -13.14 -45.29
CA GLY A 63 19.95 -13.69 -46.09
C GLY A 63 19.41 -15.03 -45.58
N GLY A 64 18.14 -15.40 -45.70
CA GLY A 64 16.88 -14.73 -46.10
C GLY A 64 15.72 -15.61 -45.58
N ALA A 65 14.64 -15.04 -45.03
CA ALA A 65 13.36 -14.78 -45.71
C ALA A 65 12.56 -16.04 -46.14
N ASP A 66 11.27 -16.05 -45.77
CA ASP A 66 10.19 -16.94 -46.24
C ASP A 66 10.30 -18.45 -45.91
N ARG A 67 9.20 -19.24 -45.81
CA ARG A 67 7.76 -19.01 -45.49
C ARG A 67 7.16 -20.39 -45.16
N HIS A 68 5.95 -20.43 -44.57
CA HIS A 68 4.94 -21.52 -44.68
C HIS A 68 5.41 -23.01 -44.69
N ARG A 69 4.94 -23.91 -43.82
CA ARG A 69 3.51 -24.29 -43.66
C ARG A 69 3.37 -25.27 -42.49
N ASN A 70 2.22 -25.22 -41.80
CA ASN A 70 1.76 -26.27 -40.87
C ASN A 70 0.62 -27.04 -41.56
N PRO A 71 0.59 -28.38 -41.47
CA PRO A 71 -0.69 -29.09 -41.46
C PRO A 71 -0.84 -30.12 -40.33
N ARG A 72 -1.70 -29.78 -39.36
CA ARG A 72 -2.87 -30.56 -38.88
C ARG A 72 -2.74 -32.07 -38.52
N ARG A 73 -3.05 -32.34 -37.24
CA ARG A 73 -4.03 -33.34 -36.72
C ARG A 73 -3.91 -34.85 -37.05
N ALA A 74 -3.61 -35.65 -36.02
CA ALA A 74 -4.37 -36.82 -35.51
C ALA A 74 -3.76 -37.17 -34.12
N ALA A 75 -4.44 -37.50 -33.02
CA ALA A 75 -5.68 -38.25 -32.71
C ALA A 75 -5.46 -39.77 -32.51
N ARG A 76 -6.03 -40.31 -31.41
CA ARG A 76 -5.92 -41.68 -30.84
C ARG A 76 -4.62 -41.90 -30.04
N SER A 77 -4.60 -42.30 -28.76
CA SER A 77 -5.32 -43.34 -27.99
C SER A 77 -4.91 -44.75 -28.38
N ASP A 78 -4.21 -45.46 -27.48
CA ASP A 78 -4.51 -46.85 -27.06
C ASP A 78 -3.61 -47.29 -25.88
N ARG A 79 -4.11 -48.28 -25.12
CA ARG A 79 -3.56 -48.93 -23.90
C ARG A 79 -4.43 -50.18 -23.64
N PRO A 80 -4.00 -51.18 -22.84
CA PRO A 80 -2.73 -51.91 -22.78
C PRO A 80 -3.00 -53.44 -23.03
N PRO A 81 -2.09 -54.37 -22.69
CA PRO A 81 -2.09 -55.03 -21.35
C PRO A 81 -0.64 -55.26 -20.82
N GLY A 82 -0.32 -55.87 -19.68
CA GLY A 82 -1.07 -56.49 -18.55
C GLY A 82 -0.09 -57.23 -17.61
N THR A 83 -0.57 -57.82 -16.48
CA THR A 83 0.18 -58.50 -15.38
C THR A 83 1.03 -57.56 -14.48
N GLY A 84 1.15 -57.70 -13.15
CA GLY A 84 0.54 -58.57 -12.11
C GLY A 84 1.42 -58.48 -10.83
N GLY A 85 0.99 -58.58 -9.56
CA GLY A 85 -0.33 -58.71 -8.91
C GLY A 85 -0.17 -58.76 -7.36
N LEU A 86 -1.28 -58.97 -6.62
CA LEU A 86 -1.38 -59.32 -5.17
C LEU A 86 -0.95 -58.22 -4.16
N TYR A 87 -1.64 -57.97 -3.03
CA TYR A 87 -2.51 -58.80 -2.17
C TYR A 87 -3.90 -58.20 -1.86
N GLY A 88 -4.86 -59.06 -1.44
CA GLY A 88 -6.14 -58.68 -0.80
C GLY A 88 -5.99 -58.36 0.70
N CYS A 89 -7.02 -58.02 1.49
CA CYS A 89 -8.42 -58.49 1.51
C CYS A 89 -9.37 -57.40 2.09
N ARG A 90 -10.58 -57.19 1.52
CA ARG A 90 -11.93 -57.61 2.01
C ARG A 90 -12.38 -57.01 3.37
N LEU A 91 -13.65 -56.64 3.63
CA LEU A 91 -14.91 -56.70 2.85
C LEU A 91 -15.94 -55.71 3.45
N GLY A 92 -16.95 -55.29 2.67
CA GLY A 92 -18.05 -54.43 3.16
C GLY A 92 -18.91 -53.83 2.04
N ASP A 93 -19.69 -54.68 1.35
CA ASP A 93 -20.44 -54.36 0.11
C ASP A 93 -21.93 -53.92 0.42
N PRO A 94 -22.81 -53.57 -0.56
CA PRO A 94 -23.68 -52.40 -0.41
C PRO A 94 -25.18 -52.74 -0.63
N ARG A 95 -26.05 -51.73 -0.86
CA ARG A 95 -27.12 -51.76 -1.90
C ARG A 95 -27.76 -50.37 -2.13
N PRO A 96 -28.47 -50.13 -3.26
CA PRO A 96 -28.60 -48.78 -3.83
C PRO A 96 -30.04 -48.26 -4.04
N GLY A 97 -30.13 -46.96 -4.39
CA GLY A 97 -30.99 -46.53 -5.50
C GLY A 97 -32.01 -45.41 -5.23
N ARG A 98 -31.92 -44.32 -6.00
CA ARG A 98 -32.90 -43.99 -7.07
C ARG A 98 -32.48 -42.75 -7.88
N ARG A 99 -32.91 -42.71 -9.15
CA ARG A 99 -32.74 -41.60 -10.10
C ARG A 99 -34.02 -40.75 -10.16
N GLN A 100 -33.91 -39.44 -10.39
CA GLN A 100 -34.77 -38.65 -11.30
C GLN A 100 -34.20 -37.22 -11.47
N ARG A 101 -33.90 -36.80 -12.72
CA ARG A 101 -34.64 -35.83 -13.57
C ARG A 101 -34.65 -34.39 -13.00
N ARG A 102 -33.92 -33.43 -13.59
CA ARG A 102 -34.14 -32.65 -14.86
C ARG A 102 -35.10 -31.45 -14.70
N ALA A 103 -34.79 -30.38 -15.46
CA ALA A 103 -35.41 -29.04 -15.54
C ALA A 103 -34.89 -28.05 -14.47
N ASP A 104 -34.23 -26.91 -14.75
CA ASP A 104 -34.22 -25.96 -15.88
C ASP A 104 -35.40 -24.98 -15.92
N HIS A 105 -35.25 -23.80 -15.31
CA HIS A 105 -35.73 -22.55 -15.91
C HIS A 105 -35.07 -21.27 -15.36
N ARG A 106 -35.01 -20.25 -16.22
CA ARG A 106 -34.50 -18.89 -15.96
C ARG A 106 -35.64 -17.87 -15.86
N ASP A 107 -35.29 -16.70 -15.32
CA ASP A 107 -35.90 -15.37 -15.53
C ASP A 107 -37.42 -15.19 -15.27
N ARG A 108 -37.78 -14.25 -14.38
CA ARG A 108 -38.15 -12.86 -14.77
C ARG A 108 -38.64 -12.00 -13.59
N LEU A 109 -38.20 -10.73 -13.60
CA LEU A 109 -38.92 -9.47 -13.32
C LEU A 109 -39.99 -9.46 -12.20
N ARG A 110 -39.84 -8.74 -11.08
CA ARG A 110 -39.76 -7.26 -10.90
C ARG A 110 -41.08 -6.50 -11.14
N ASN A 111 -41.52 -5.80 -10.08
CA ASN A 111 -42.56 -4.75 -9.97
C ASN A 111 -44.05 -5.17 -9.95
N GLY A 112 -44.65 -5.06 -8.76
CA GLY A 112 -46.07 -4.80 -8.53
C GLY A 112 -46.22 -3.91 -7.29
N ARG A 113 -47.01 -2.82 -7.35
CA ARG A 113 -47.05 -1.76 -6.32
C ARG A 113 -48.49 -1.36 -6.00
N ARG A 114 -48.83 -1.18 -4.71
CA ARG A 114 -50.14 -0.72 -4.17
C ARG A 114 -51.22 -1.83 -4.21
N ARG A 115 -52.25 -1.88 -3.34
CA ARG A 115 -52.93 -0.81 -2.56
C ARG A 115 -53.14 -1.17 -1.06
N ARG A 116 -53.74 -0.23 -0.33
CA ARG A 116 -54.00 -0.25 1.13
C ARG A 116 -55.40 -0.76 1.51
N ALA A 117 -55.53 -1.07 2.81
CA ALA A 117 -56.66 -0.82 3.71
C ALA A 117 -57.80 -1.86 3.79
N ARG A 118 -57.87 -2.55 4.94
CA ARG A 118 -58.90 -2.39 6.00
C ARG A 118 -58.57 -3.34 7.16
N GLY A 119 -59.02 -3.00 8.38
CA GLY A 119 -59.16 -3.88 9.54
C GLY A 119 -60.25 -3.27 10.43
N PRO A 120 -60.34 -3.58 11.73
CA PRO A 120 -60.18 -4.85 12.44
C PRO A 120 -61.55 -5.33 13.02
N PRO A 121 -61.61 -6.40 13.84
CA PRO A 121 -61.69 -6.25 15.32
C PRO A 121 -61.01 -7.43 16.06
N ALA A 122 -61.16 -7.67 17.38
CA ALA A 122 -60.94 -6.83 18.58
C ALA A 122 -60.98 -7.72 19.85
N GLY A 123 -60.32 -7.32 20.95
CA GLY A 123 -60.51 -7.87 22.31
C GLY A 123 -59.51 -8.98 22.76
N GLY A 124 -59.01 -8.98 24.01
CA GLY A 124 -59.08 -7.92 25.03
C GLY A 124 -58.56 -8.31 26.43
N ARG A 125 -58.35 -7.27 27.28
CA ARG A 125 -58.17 -7.29 28.76
C ARG A 125 -56.84 -7.94 29.24
N THR A 126 -56.20 -7.55 30.37
CA THR A 126 -56.67 -6.98 31.64
C THR A 126 -55.71 -5.97 32.33
N HIS A 127 -56.32 -5.07 33.12
CA HIS A 127 -55.87 -4.42 34.40
C HIS A 127 -54.59 -3.57 34.60
N ARG A 128 -54.82 -2.51 35.41
CA ARG A 128 -53.97 -1.46 36.02
C ARG A 128 -54.04 -1.64 37.58
N PRO A 129 -53.20 -1.03 38.45
CA PRO A 129 -53.11 0.42 38.73
C PRO A 129 -51.66 0.98 38.89
N GLU A 130 -51.32 2.20 38.48
CA GLU A 130 -51.34 3.49 39.20
C GLU A 130 -50.50 3.65 40.49
N HIS A 131 -49.48 4.53 40.45
CA HIS A 131 -49.04 5.34 41.61
C HIS A 131 -48.44 6.72 41.19
N ARG A 132 -48.75 7.71 42.05
CA ARG A 132 -48.48 9.17 42.12
C ARG A 132 -47.20 9.81 41.49
N PHE A 133 -47.38 11.09 41.11
CA PHE A 133 -46.36 12.13 40.89
C PHE A 133 -45.66 12.60 42.20
N PRO A 134 -44.53 13.34 42.12
CA PRO A 134 -44.62 14.82 42.13
C PRO A 134 -43.78 15.55 41.05
N ARG A 135 -44.01 16.86 40.94
CA ARG A 135 -43.44 17.78 39.94
C ARG A 135 -42.04 18.28 40.32
N ALA A 136 -41.22 18.61 39.33
CA ALA A 136 -40.18 19.64 39.45
C ALA A 136 -40.11 20.48 38.15
N SER A 137 -40.12 21.79 38.29
CA SER A 137 -40.28 22.75 37.17
C SER A 137 -39.02 23.57 36.94
N HIS A 138 -38.45 23.55 35.72
CA HIS A 138 -37.58 24.64 35.27
C HIS A 138 -37.83 24.99 33.80
N ARG A 139 -38.08 26.29 33.59
CA ARG A 139 -38.31 26.92 32.27
C ARG A 139 -37.00 26.95 31.47
N ARG A 140 -37.09 26.76 30.15
CA ARG A 140 -36.09 27.23 29.18
C ARG A 140 -36.77 28.14 28.15
N PRO A 141 -36.26 29.35 27.88
CA PRO A 141 -36.80 30.21 26.83
C PRO A 141 -36.33 29.72 25.45
N ALA A 142 -37.24 29.77 24.48
CA ALA A 142 -36.93 29.49 23.07
C ALA A 142 -36.49 30.79 22.36
N SER A 143 -35.36 30.75 21.66
CA SER A 143 -34.90 31.84 20.79
C SER A 143 -35.44 31.67 19.37
N ALA A 144 -35.80 32.80 18.75
CA ALA A 144 -36.63 32.83 17.53
C ALA A 144 -35.85 32.52 16.24
N SER A 145 -36.56 31.95 15.26
CA SER A 145 -36.17 31.97 13.84
C SER A 145 -37.04 32.96 13.08
N PRO A 146 -36.50 33.83 12.18
CA PRO A 146 -37.31 34.77 11.43
C PRO A 146 -38.15 34.08 10.36
N ARG A 147 -39.46 34.35 10.32
CA ARG A 147 -40.35 33.95 9.21
C ARG A 147 -40.30 35.00 8.09
N ALA A 148 -40.34 34.53 6.84
CA ALA A 148 -40.36 35.38 5.66
C ALA A 148 -41.75 35.99 5.40
N ALA A 149 -41.77 37.19 4.82
CA ALA A 149 -42.98 37.91 4.41
C ALA A 149 -43.57 37.38 3.08
N PRO A 150 -44.88 37.55 2.82
CA PRO A 150 -45.55 37.01 1.63
C PRO A 150 -45.36 37.91 0.39
N VAL A 151 -45.19 37.26 -0.76
CA VAL A 151 -45.07 37.92 -2.08
C VAL A 151 -46.45 38.21 -2.68
N ARG A 152 -46.72 39.47 -3.04
CA ARG A 152 -47.90 39.86 -3.82
C ARG A 152 -47.83 39.27 -5.24
N ARG A 153 -48.94 38.68 -5.72
CA ARG A 153 -49.11 38.22 -7.10
C ARG A 153 -49.52 39.37 -8.01
N ALA A 154 -48.96 39.45 -9.21
CA ALA A 154 -49.46 40.27 -10.31
C ALA A 154 -50.35 39.44 -11.26
N PRO A 155 -51.30 40.05 -12.01
CA PRO A 155 -52.21 39.32 -12.90
C PRO A 155 -51.56 38.88 -14.21
N ARG A 156 -52.13 37.84 -14.84
CA ARG A 156 -51.85 37.44 -16.23
C ARG A 156 -52.80 38.15 -17.20
N PRO A 157 -52.36 38.58 -18.39
CA PRO A 157 -53.24 38.77 -19.54
C PRO A 157 -53.48 37.43 -20.25
N THR A 158 -54.70 37.25 -20.77
CA THR A 158 -55.12 36.15 -21.65
C THR A 158 -54.71 36.41 -23.11
N GLY A 159 -54.72 35.36 -23.95
CA GLY A 159 -54.16 35.42 -25.30
C GLY A 159 -55.13 35.86 -26.41
N GLY A 160 -54.57 36.18 -27.58
CA GLY A 160 -55.31 36.49 -28.81
C GLY A 160 -54.39 36.65 -30.05
N ARG A 161 -54.64 35.84 -31.07
CA ARG A 161 -54.19 35.92 -32.49
C ARG A 161 -55.40 35.44 -33.32
N PRO A 162 -55.58 35.78 -34.62
CA PRO A 162 -54.53 35.97 -35.63
C PRO A 162 -54.78 37.07 -36.71
N GLY A 163 -53.90 37.14 -37.72
CA GLY A 163 -54.09 37.87 -38.99
C GLY A 163 -53.50 39.29 -39.02
N GLY A 164 -52.82 39.76 -40.08
CA GLY A 164 -52.36 39.08 -41.29
C GLY A 164 -51.57 40.01 -42.24
N ARG A 165 -50.99 39.43 -43.30
CA ARG A 165 -50.28 40.06 -44.45
C ARG A 165 -48.84 40.58 -44.23
N ARG A 166 -48.05 40.45 -45.30
CA ARG A 166 -46.59 40.69 -45.41
C ARG A 166 -46.33 42.09 -46.01
N PRO A 167 -45.08 42.60 -45.99
CA PRO A 167 -44.22 42.36 -47.16
C PRO A 167 -42.74 42.00 -46.86
N ARG A 168 -42.08 41.43 -47.87
CA ARG A 168 -40.62 41.34 -48.09
C ARG A 168 -40.36 41.85 -49.53
N PRO A 169 -39.11 42.01 -50.00
CA PRO A 169 -38.05 42.86 -49.45
C PRO A 169 -37.48 43.81 -50.55
N ARG A 170 -36.79 44.89 -50.19
CA ARG A 170 -35.89 45.60 -51.13
C ARG A 170 -34.53 45.88 -50.48
N ARG A 171 -33.46 45.40 -51.11
CA ARG A 171 -32.10 45.96 -50.97
C ARG A 171 -32.10 47.34 -51.64
N PRO A 172 -31.27 48.28 -51.16
CA PRO A 172 -30.04 48.53 -51.91
C PRO A 172 -28.75 48.38 -51.11
N THR A 173 -27.67 48.32 -51.90
CA THR A 173 -26.24 48.36 -51.58
C THR A 173 -25.81 49.44 -50.58
N GLY A 174 -24.94 49.08 -49.64
CA GLY A 174 -24.26 50.00 -48.73
C GLY A 174 -23.25 49.26 -47.84
N ALA A 175 -22.02 49.08 -48.33
CA ALA A 175 -20.99 48.30 -47.63
C ALA A 175 -20.29 49.11 -46.51
N ALA A 176 -20.95 49.25 -45.36
CA ALA A 176 -20.33 49.78 -44.14
C ALA A 176 -19.85 48.64 -43.24
N ARG A 177 -18.52 48.54 -43.04
CA ARG A 177 -17.91 47.57 -42.12
C ARG A 177 -18.44 47.77 -40.69
N PRO A 178 -18.95 46.73 -39.99
CA PRO A 178 -19.17 46.85 -38.56
C PRO A 178 -17.80 46.99 -37.89
N ARG A 179 -17.51 48.18 -37.34
CA ARG A 179 -16.32 48.42 -36.51
C ARG A 179 -16.33 47.41 -35.37
N GLY A 180 -15.34 46.52 -35.37
CA GLY A 180 -15.21 45.51 -34.32
C GLY A 180 -15.09 46.19 -32.96
N GLY A 181 -16.11 46.01 -32.12
CA GLY A 181 -16.05 46.34 -30.70
C GLY A 181 -15.05 45.42 -30.00
N GLY A 182 -13.76 45.71 -30.19
CA GLY A 182 -12.68 45.00 -29.54
C GLY A 182 -12.80 45.22 -28.05
N VAL A 183 -13.30 44.21 -27.33
CA VAL A 183 -13.15 44.12 -25.88
C VAL A 183 -11.65 43.92 -25.61
N THR A 184 -10.93 45.04 -25.56
CA THR A 184 -9.54 45.10 -25.16
C THR A 184 -9.48 44.76 -23.68
N SER A 185 -9.42 43.45 -23.38
CA SER A 185 -9.03 42.98 -22.05
C SER A 185 -7.67 43.61 -21.74
N ARG A 186 -7.69 44.65 -20.90
CA ARG A 186 -6.52 45.45 -20.56
C ARG A 186 -5.56 44.55 -19.79
N ARG A 187 -4.66 43.88 -20.52
CA ARG A 187 -3.64 43.01 -19.95
C ARG A 187 -2.69 43.89 -19.15
N VAL A 188 -2.97 44.05 -17.86
CA VAL A 188 -2.04 44.61 -16.90
C VAL A 188 -0.76 43.78 -17.00
N PRO A 189 0.40 44.35 -17.39
CA PRO A 189 1.65 43.63 -17.36
C PRO A 189 2.00 43.43 -15.89
N LEU A 190 1.73 42.22 -15.37
CA LEU A 190 2.21 41.81 -14.06
C LEU A 190 3.73 41.72 -14.16
N ARG A 191 4.41 42.80 -13.76
CA ARG A 191 5.87 42.86 -13.59
C ARG A 191 6.28 41.67 -12.72
N GLU A 192 6.88 40.65 -13.33
CA GLU A 192 7.33 39.45 -12.64
C GLU A 192 8.43 39.86 -11.66
N ARG A 193 8.07 40.15 -10.42
CA ARG A 193 9.04 40.28 -9.34
C ARG A 193 9.77 38.94 -9.25
N PRO A 194 11.12 38.91 -9.34
CA PRO A 194 11.88 37.68 -9.16
C PRO A 194 11.45 37.04 -7.84
N VAL A 195 10.83 35.87 -7.92
CA VAL A 195 10.46 35.14 -6.70
C VAL A 195 11.77 34.66 -6.10
N PRO A 196 12.21 35.18 -4.94
CA PRO A 196 13.50 34.79 -4.37
C PRO A 196 13.51 33.27 -4.20
N PRO A 197 14.64 32.60 -4.48
CA PRO A 197 14.72 31.14 -4.44
C PRO A 197 14.33 30.68 -3.04
N ALA A 198 13.11 30.14 -2.93
CA ALA A 198 12.47 29.91 -1.64
C ALA A 198 13.37 29.03 -0.76
N GLN A 199 13.93 29.66 0.28
CA GLN A 199 14.98 29.09 1.11
C GLN A 199 14.54 27.69 1.58
N ARG A 200 15.38 26.68 1.33
CA ARG A 200 15.06 25.32 1.73
C ARG A 200 15.30 25.22 3.24
N PRO A 201 14.27 25.02 4.08
CA PRO A 201 14.47 24.97 5.53
C PRO A 201 15.47 23.87 5.88
N ALA A 202 16.34 24.14 6.86
CA ALA A 202 17.46 23.28 7.21
C ALA A 202 17.03 21.83 7.51
N GLY A 203 15.91 21.65 8.21
CA GLY A 203 15.32 20.34 8.49
C GLY A 203 15.01 19.49 7.26
N SER A 204 14.83 20.08 6.06
CA SER A 204 14.67 19.30 4.82
C SER A 204 15.96 18.60 4.37
N ARG A 205 17.15 19.15 4.70
CA ARG A 205 18.44 18.47 4.46
C ARG A 205 18.58 17.29 5.40
N LEU A 206 18.36 17.51 6.70
CA LEU A 206 18.42 16.46 7.71
C LEU A 206 17.45 15.30 7.40
N ALA A 207 16.19 15.60 7.06
CA ALA A 207 15.21 14.57 6.72
C ALA A 207 15.62 13.73 5.48
N ARG A 208 16.28 14.33 4.48
CA ARG A 208 16.83 13.58 3.34
C ARG A 208 18.02 12.70 3.74
N LEU A 209 18.89 13.20 4.62
CA LEU A 209 20.02 12.43 5.15
C LEU A 209 19.53 11.23 5.98
N VAL A 210 18.57 11.44 6.89
CA VAL A 210 17.96 10.38 7.70
C VAL A 210 17.23 9.34 6.83
N LEU A 211 16.49 9.76 5.79
CA LEU A 211 15.92 8.82 4.81
C LEU A 211 17.00 7.97 4.15
N PHE A 212 18.06 8.59 3.64
CA PHE A 212 19.12 7.91 2.91
C PHE A 212 19.90 6.93 3.80
N LEU A 213 20.41 7.41 4.95
CA LEU A 213 21.14 6.58 5.90
C LEU A 213 20.25 5.47 6.48
N GLY A 214 18.99 5.76 6.80
CA GLY A 214 18.03 4.75 7.27
C GLY A 214 17.78 3.65 6.22
N CYS A 215 17.68 4.01 4.94
CA CYS A 215 17.55 3.02 3.86
C CYS A 215 18.82 2.18 3.69
N LEU A 216 20.02 2.79 3.80
CA LEU A 216 21.28 2.05 3.76
C LEU A 216 21.43 1.08 4.94
N VAL A 217 21.13 1.51 6.17
CA VAL A 217 21.18 0.66 7.37
C VAL A 217 20.14 -0.46 7.28
N GLY A 218 18.91 -0.16 6.90
CA GLY A 218 17.87 -1.17 6.70
C GLY A 218 18.22 -2.20 5.62
N LEU A 219 18.80 -1.74 4.50
CA LEU A 219 19.30 -2.63 3.45
C LEU A 219 20.47 -3.49 3.95
N ALA A 220 21.42 -2.93 4.71
CA ALA A 220 22.53 -3.67 5.29
C ALA A 220 22.05 -4.76 6.26
N ILE A 221 21.03 -4.47 7.09
CA ILE A 221 20.38 -5.47 7.96
C ILE A 221 19.75 -6.57 7.10
N LEU A 222 18.92 -6.23 6.11
CA LEU A 222 18.26 -7.21 5.24
C LEU A 222 19.27 -8.11 4.49
N VAL A 223 20.34 -7.53 3.94
CA VAL A 223 21.41 -8.28 3.28
C VAL A 223 22.13 -9.17 4.28
N HIS A 224 22.49 -8.67 5.47
CA HIS A 224 23.17 -9.48 6.48
C HIS A 224 22.32 -10.68 6.93
N THR A 225 21.03 -10.45 7.21
CA THR A 225 20.09 -11.48 7.67
C THR A 225 19.78 -12.53 6.58
N PHE A 226 19.54 -12.11 5.33
CA PHE A 226 19.02 -13.02 4.30
C PHE A 226 20.06 -13.51 3.28
N LEU A 227 21.26 -12.92 3.18
CA LEU A 227 22.31 -13.42 2.29
C LEU A 227 22.68 -14.89 2.51
N PRO A 228 22.74 -15.43 3.75
CA PRO A 228 22.93 -16.87 3.95
C PRO A 228 21.80 -17.70 3.34
N VAL A 229 20.54 -17.28 3.53
CA VAL A 229 19.35 -17.95 2.97
C VAL A 229 19.37 -17.91 1.44
N VAL A 230 19.71 -16.77 0.84
CA VAL A 230 19.84 -16.62 -0.62
C VAL A 230 20.93 -17.52 -1.21
N ARG A 231 22.04 -17.72 -0.49
CA ARG A 231 23.12 -18.63 -0.92
C ARG A 231 22.70 -20.10 -0.92
N VAL A 232 21.85 -20.50 0.03
CA VAL A 232 21.33 -21.88 0.12
C VAL A 232 20.14 -22.11 -0.83
N LEU A 233 19.26 -21.11 -0.97
CA LEU A 233 18.02 -21.18 -1.74
C LEU A 233 17.96 -20.14 -2.90
N PRO A 234 18.95 -20.13 -3.82
CA PRO A 234 19.02 -19.09 -4.85
C PRO A 234 17.84 -19.14 -5.83
N ARG A 235 17.29 -20.32 -6.12
CA ARG A 235 16.14 -20.47 -7.02
C ARG A 235 14.83 -20.00 -6.38
N ALA A 236 14.64 -20.24 -5.08
CA ALA A 236 13.53 -19.66 -4.33
C ALA A 236 13.58 -18.12 -4.33
N ALA A 237 14.75 -17.55 -4.04
CA ALA A 237 15.00 -16.11 -4.05
C ALA A 237 14.78 -15.48 -5.44
N GLU A 238 15.28 -16.12 -6.50
CA GLU A 238 15.07 -15.73 -7.90
C GLU A 238 13.58 -15.73 -8.25
N LEU A 239 12.88 -16.85 -8.03
CA LEU A 239 11.46 -17.00 -8.36
C LEU A 239 10.58 -16.01 -7.58
N ALA A 240 10.79 -15.86 -6.27
CA ALA A 240 10.07 -14.88 -5.47
C ALA A 240 10.26 -13.45 -6.02
N THR A 241 11.48 -13.10 -6.43
CA THR A 241 11.79 -11.79 -7.03
C THR A 241 11.06 -11.60 -8.36
N VAL A 242 11.13 -12.60 -9.27
CA VAL A 242 10.48 -12.55 -10.59
C VAL A 242 8.96 -12.39 -10.46
N LEU A 243 8.33 -13.04 -9.49
CA LEU A 243 6.88 -12.94 -9.27
C LEU A 243 6.46 -11.63 -8.57
N LEU A 244 7.28 -11.10 -7.64
CA LEU A 244 6.94 -9.92 -6.84
C LEU A 244 7.27 -8.58 -7.51
N VAL A 245 8.28 -8.50 -8.38
CA VAL A 245 8.63 -7.25 -9.09
C VAL A 245 7.47 -6.70 -9.94
N PRO A 246 6.72 -7.51 -10.73
CA PRO A 246 5.51 -7.07 -11.42
C PRO A 246 4.42 -6.56 -10.46
N ALA A 247 4.23 -7.22 -9.32
CA ALA A 247 3.25 -6.82 -8.30
C ALA A 247 3.61 -5.46 -7.66
N LEU A 248 4.89 -5.26 -7.31
CA LEU A 248 5.43 -3.99 -6.84
C LEU A 248 5.20 -2.87 -7.87
N PHE A 249 5.55 -3.11 -9.14
CA PHE A 249 5.37 -2.12 -10.21
C PHE A 249 3.90 -1.75 -10.41
N LEU A 250 3.00 -2.74 -10.42
CA LEU A 250 1.56 -2.55 -10.53
C LEU A 250 1.01 -1.75 -9.34
N GLY A 251 1.32 -2.16 -8.10
CA GLY A 251 0.91 -1.45 -6.89
C GLY A 251 1.39 0.00 -6.86
N PHE A 252 2.66 0.22 -7.20
CA PHE A 252 3.27 1.55 -7.26
C PHE A 252 2.59 2.43 -8.32
N ALA A 253 2.30 1.87 -9.49
CA ALA A 253 1.58 2.57 -10.56
C ALA A 253 0.12 2.88 -10.18
N LEU A 254 -0.57 1.97 -9.48
CA LEU A 254 -1.95 2.15 -9.02
C LEU A 254 -2.04 3.23 -7.93
N LEU A 255 -1.22 3.16 -6.88
CA LEU A 255 -1.20 4.15 -5.80
C LEU A 255 -0.86 5.55 -6.29
N ARG A 256 0.08 5.70 -7.24
CA ARG A 256 0.34 7.01 -7.85
C ARG A 256 -0.83 7.52 -8.72
N ARG A 257 -1.73 6.63 -9.18
CA ARG A 257 -2.92 6.97 -9.98
C ARG A 257 -4.17 7.33 -9.17
N ILE A 258 -4.29 6.95 -7.89
CA ILE A 258 -5.48 7.28 -7.08
C ILE A 258 -5.60 8.78 -6.76
N THR A 259 -4.50 9.53 -6.84
CA THR A 259 -4.51 11.00 -6.67
C THR A 259 -5.54 11.69 -7.59
N PRO A 260 -6.51 12.45 -7.05
CA PRO A 260 -7.68 12.86 -7.84
C PRO A 260 -7.40 13.80 -9.01
N VAL A 261 -6.28 14.55 -8.98
CA VAL A 261 -5.99 15.63 -9.93
C VAL A 261 -4.61 15.47 -10.59
N VAL A 262 -3.53 15.45 -9.81
CA VAL A 262 -2.12 15.39 -10.27
C VAL A 262 -1.45 14.19 -9.62
N ALA A 263 -0.73 13.37 -10.39
CA ALA A 263 0.11 12.31 -9.85
C ALA A 263 1.28 12.88 -9.04
N PRO A 264 1.67 12.27 -7.91
CA PRO A 264 2.82 12.74 -7.15
C PRO A 264 4.11 12.56 -7.97
N ALA A 265 5.07 13.44 -7.71
CA ALA A 265 6.39 13.39 -8.33
C ALA A 265 7.07 12.03 -8.03
N LEU A 266 7.87 11.53 -8.98
CA LEU A 266 8.43 10.18 -8.89
C LEU A 266 9.38 10.02 -7.70
N THR A 267 10.31 10.96 -7.50
CA THR A 267 11.36 10.90 -6.47
C THR A 267 10.83 10.68 -5.05
N PRO A 268 9.88 11.47 -4.50
CA PRO A 268 9.39 11.22 -3.14
C PRO A 268 8.53 9.95 -3.04
N CYS A 269 7.92 9.46 -4.13
CA CYS A 269 7.28 8.15 -4.15
C CYS A 269 8.29 7.01 -4.08
N LEU A 270 9.39 7.10 -4.83
CA LEU A 270 10.49 6.13 -4.75
C LEU A 270 11.12 6.14 -3.35
N ALA A 271 11.34 7.31 -2.75
CA ALA A 271 11.87 7.42 -1.39
C ALA A 271 10.92 6.79 -0.34
N ALA A 272 9.61 6.99 -0.47
CA ALA A 272 8.61 6.34 0.38
C ALA A 272 8.67 4.82 0.26
N THR A 273 8.64 4.28 -0.96
CA THR A 273 8.69 2.83 -1.21
C THR A 273 10.04 2.22 -0.81
N ALA A 274 11.16 2.92 -1.03
CA ALA A 274 12.48 2.48 -0.59
C ALA A 274 12.57 2.42 0.94
N TRP A 275 12.07 3.43 1.66
CA TRP A 275 12.02 3.40 3.13
C TRP A 275 11.21 2.19 3.62
N GLY A 276 10.03 1.96 3.05
CA GLY A 276 9.21 0.80 3.35
C GLY A 276 9.97 -0.51 3.17
N ALA A 277 10.57 -0.69 2.00
CA ALA A 277 11.25 -1.92 1.61
C ALA A 277 12.59 -2.19 2.30
N THR A 278 13.19 -1.18 2.95
CA THR A 278 14.54 -1.28 3.55
C THR A 278 14.55 -0.87 5.02
N ALA A 279 14.52 0.43 5.31
CA ALA A 279 14.56 0.99 6.67
C ALA A 279 13.47 0.38 7.58
N ALA A 280 12.22 0.37 7.13
CA ALA A 280 11.12 -0.13 7.93
C ALA A 280 11.18 -1.65 8.12
N THR A 281 11.33 -2.46 7.06
CA THR A 281 11.40 -3.93 7.20
C THR A 281 12.65 -4.40 7.93
N GLY A 282 13.83 -3.83 7.63
CA GLY A 282 15.08 -4.19 8.30
C GLY A 282 15.05 -3.92 9.80
N CYS A 283 14.59 -2.74 10.22
CA CYS A 283 14.43 -2.43 11.64
C CYS A 283 13.30 -3.22 12.30
N ALA A 284 12.20 -3.51 11.57
CA ALA A 284 11.09 -4.29 12.08
C ALA A 284 11.49 -5.71 12.46
N ILE A 285 12.33 -6.37 11.66
CA ILE A 285 12.84 -7.72 11.98
C ILE A 285 13.49 -7.75 13.37
N LEU A 286 14.41 -6.82 13.64
CA LEU A 286 15.12 -6.72 14.91
C LEU A 286 14.18 -6.37 16.08
N ALA A 287 13.29 -5.39 15.86
CA ALA A 287 12.34 -4.94 16.88
C ALA A 287 11.29 -6.02 17.22
N ASN A 288 10.82 -6.77 16.21
CA ASN A 288 9.84 -7.83 16.39
C ASN A 288 10.44 -9.00 17.18
N THR A 289 11.65 -9.46 16.85
CA THR A 289 12.35 -10.50 17.64
C THR A 289 12.52 -10.06 19.10
N GLY A 290 12.90 -8.81 19.35
CA GLY A 290 13.06 -8.29 20.70
C GLY A 290 11.76 -8.28 21.51
N LEU A 291 10.66 -7.77 20.92
CA LEU A 291 9.38 -7.64 21.60
C LEU A 291 8.63 -8.97 21.75
N ILE A 292 8.72 -9.88 20.77
CA ILE A 292 8.26 -11.28 20.91
C ILE A 292 8.93 -11.93 22.13
N GLY A 293 10.25 -11.77 22.29
CA GLY A 293 10.99 -12.28 23.44
C GLY A 293 10.59 -11.68 24.79
N VAL A 294 9.92 -10.51 24.82
CA VAL A 294 9.27 -9.96 26.02
C VAL A 294 7.94 -10.65 26.27
N TRP A 295 7.10 -10.80 25.24
CA TRP A 295 5.83 -11.52 25.35
C TRP A 295 6.01 -12.97 25.80
N THR A 296 6.99 -13.71 25.26
CA THR A 296 7.29 -15.09 25.66
C THR A 296 7.55 -15.22 27.17
N ARG A 297 8.12 -14.18 27.81
CA ARG A 297 8.35 -14.15 29.27
C ARG A 297 7.13 -13.70 30.06
N ALA A 298 6.28 -12.85 29.48
CA ALA A 298 5.14 -12.23 30.15
C ALA A 298 3.87 -13.11 30.12
N ILE A 299 3.60 -13.79 29.00
CA ILE A 299 2.41 -14.62 28.77
C ILE A 299 2.74 -16.08 28.39
N GLY A 300 4.02 -16.44 28.37
CA GLY A 300 4.47 -17.80 28.02
C GLY A 300 4.59 -18.03 26.50
N PRO A 301 5.27 -19.12 26.08
CA PRO A 301 5.50 -19.42 24.68
C PRO A 301 4.20 -19.71 23.92
N THR A 302 3.32 -20.56 24.44
CA THR A 302 2.09 -21.00 23.76
C THR A 302 1.17 -19.84 23.35
N ASP A 303 0.93 -18.88 24.25
CA ASP A 303 0.11 -17.70 23.93
C ASP A 303 0.87 -16.70 23.05
N THR A 304 2.20 -16.66 23.14
CA THR A 304 3.04 -15.84 22.24
C THR A 304 3.08 -16.42 20.81
N ASP A 305 3.08 -17.73 20.63
CA ASP A 305 2.99 -18.36 19.31
C ASP A 305 1.63 -18.07 18.66
N ARG A 306 0.57 -17.93 19.48
CA ARG A 306 -0.79 -17.65 19.03
C ARG A 306 -1.10 -16.16 18.79
N TRP A 307 -0.58 -15.26 19.63
CA TRP A 307 -0.92 -13.83 19.62
C TRP A 307 0.27 -12.89 19.39
N GLY A 308 1.49 -13.40 19.45
CA GLY A 308 2.72 -12.59 19.46
C GLY A 308 2.87 -11.70 18.23
N ALA A 309 2.45 -12.15 17.05
CA ALA A 309 2.40 -11.33 15.84
C ALA A 309 1.48 -10.11 16.02
N ALA A 310 0.20 -10.36 16.35
CA ALA A 310 -0.82 -9.34 16.59
C ALA A 310 -0.49 -8.35 17.74
N LEU A 311 0.30 -8.78 18.73
CA LEU A 311 0.77 -7.93 19.83
C LEU A 311 2.06 -7.15 19.50
N THR A 312 2.80 -7.55 18.47
CA THR A 312 4.15 -7.04 18.18
C THR A 312 4.20 -6.18 16.91
N ALA A 313 3.82 -6.76 15.77
CA ALA A 313 3.97 -6.13 14.46
C ALA A 313 3.24 -4.78 14.36
N PRO A 314 2.02 -4.60 14.93
CA PRO A 314 1.35 -3.29 14.91
C PRO A 314 2.14 -2.19 15.62
N LEU A 315 2.79 -2.52 16.75
CA LEU A 315 3.53 -1.54 17.55
C LEU A 315 4.82 -1.12 16.86
N ASN A 316 5.66 -2.09 16.49
CA ASN A 316 6.95 -1.79 15.88
C ASN A 316 6.79 -1.25 14.46
N GLU A 317 5.99 -1.92 13.64
CA GLU A 317 6.03 -1.70 12.21
C GLU A 317 5.25 -0.48 11.78
N GLU A 318 4.05 -0.22 12.30
CA GLU A 318 3.32 0.98 11.92
C GLU A 318 4.03 2.25 12.39
N LEU A 319 4.79 2.21 13.50
CA LEU A 319 5.68 3.30 13.89
C LEU A 319 6.82 3.49 12.88
N LEU A 320 7.53 2.43 12.51
CA LEU A 320 8.63 2.49 11.53
C LEU A 320 8.14 2.91 10.13
N LYS A 321 6.98 2.42 9.70
CA LYS A 321 6.34 2.78 8.42
C LYS A 321 5.86 4.24 8.45
N VAL A 322 5.16 4.70 9.50
CA VAL A 322 4.65 6.08 9.58
C VAL A 322 5.79 7.11 9.73
N ALA A 323 6.90 6.74 10.38
CA ALA A 323 8.12 7.55 10.42
C ALA A 323 8.65 7.85 9.02
N GLY A 324 8.62 6.88 8.10
CA GLY A 324 8.96 7.09 6.69
C GLY A 324 8.08 8.14 6.00
N VAL A 325 6.77 8.12 6.28
CA VAL A 325 5.81 9.11 5.74
C VAL A 325 6.12 10.51 6.28
N ALA A 326 6.43 10.62 7.58
CA ALA A 326 6.82 11.87 8.22
C ALA A 326 8.14 12.41 7.64
N LEU A 327 9.15 11.56 7.49
CA LEU A 327 10.44 11.91 6.89
C LEU A 327 10.28 12.37 5.42
N VAL A 328 9.46 11.69 4.62
CA VAL A 328 9.14 12.13 3.25
C VAL A 328 8.40 13.48 3.25
N ALA A 329 7.51 13.73 4.20
CA ALA A 329 6.84 15.03 4.35
C ALA A 329 7.83 16.15 4.71
N LEU A 330 8.82 15.89 5.57
CA LEU A 330 9.88 16.85 5.95
C LEU A 330 10.92 17.07 4.84
N ALA A 331 11.30 16.01 4.13
CA ALA A 331 12.24 16.04 3.01
C ALA A 331 11.67 16.72 1.77
N ALA A 332 10.35 16.55 1.53
CA ALA A 332 9.64 16.99 0.34
C ALA A 332 8.29 17.68 0.65
N PRO A 333 8.23 18.75 1.47
CA PRO A 333 6.99 19.39 1.97
C PRO A 333 6.14 20.11 0.91
N ARG A 334 6.56 20.07 -0.35
CA ARG A 334 5.76 20.51 -1.51
C ARG A 334 4.88 19.38 -2.07
N HIS A 335 5.15 18.13 -1.69
CA HIS A 335 4.49 16.92 -2.19
C HIS A 335 3.57 16.24 -1.16
N VAL A 336 3.75 16.52 0.13
CA VAL A 336 2.82 16.14 1.20
C VAL A 336 2.21 17.41 1.79
N ARG A 337 1.00 17.78 1.34
CA ARG A 337 0.36 19.06 1.72
C ARG A 337 -0.99 18.87 2.44
N GLY A 338 -1.42 17.63 2.61
CA GLY A 338 -2.72 17.32 3.18
C GLY A 338 -2.98 15.82 3.31
N PRO A 339 -4.13 15.44 3.89
CA PRO A 339 -4.44 14.06 4.27
C PRO A 339 -4.38 13.07 3.10
N ILE A 340 -4.82 13.46 1.90
CA ILE A 340 -4.82 12.59 0.71
C ILE A 340 -3.42 12.41 0.10
N ASP A 341 -2.53 13.41 0.23
CA ASP A 341 -1.13 13.24 -0.15
C ASP A 341 -0.44 12.29 0.85
N GLY A 342 -0.75 12.42 2.14
CA GLY A 342 -0.30 11.53 3.21
C GLY A 342 -0.77 10.07 3.06
N PHE A 343 -2.04 9.85 2.71
CA PHE A 343 -2.60 8.52 2.38
C PHE A 343 -1.80 7.84 1.26
N VAL A 344 -1.51 8.57 0.19
CA VAL A 344 -0.76 8.03 -0.97
C VAL A 344 0.69 7.72 -0.62
N MET A 345 1.37 8.58 0.16
CA MET A 345 2.73 8.29 0.61
C MET A 345 2.75 7.13 1.62
N GLY A 346 1.79 7.06 2.54
CA GLY A 346 1.62 5.93 3.47
C GLY A 346 1.43 4.62 2.73
N GLY A 347 0.55 4.58 1.73
CA GLY A 347 0.39 3.40 0.89
C GLY A 347 1.66 3.02 0.13
N LEU A 348 2.47 3.99 -0.31
CA LEU A 348 3.73 3.71 -0.98
C LEU A 348 4.82 3.18 -0.05
N VAL A 349 4.86 3.63 1.23
CA VAL A 349 5.71 3.03 2.27
C VAL A 349 5.25 1.61 2.58
N GLY A 350 3.97 1.43 2.92
CA GLY A 350 3.41 0.12 3.25
C GLY A 350 3.54 -0.89 2.11
N LEU A 351 3.41 -0.47 0.85
CA LEU A 351 3.68 -1.31 -0.33
C LEU A 351 5.15 -1.77 -0.40
N GLY A 352 6.10 -0.88 -0.12
CA GLY A 352 7.52 -1.26 -0.09
C GLY A 352 7.79 -2.34 0.95
N PHE A 353 7.27 -2.12 2.16
CA PHE A 353 7.35 -3.08 3.27
C PHE A 353 6.72 -4.43 2.89
N GLN A 354 5.49 -4.39 2.34
CA GLN A 354 4.74 -5.57 1.91
C GLN A 354 5.49 -6.44 0.92
N MET A 355 6.22 -5.83 -0.02
CA MET A 355 6.93 -6.60 -1.05
C MET A 355 8.19 -7.27 -0.50
N THR A 356 8.91 -6.61 0.41
CA THR A 356 10.04 -7.22 1.12
C THR A 356 9.58 -8.34 2.05
N GLU A 357 8.51 -8.13 2.82
CA GLU A 357 7.92 -9.17 3.67
C GLU A 357 7.38 -10.34 2.84
N ASN A 358 6.64 -10.09 1.76
CA ASN A 358 6.16 -11.13 0.86
C ASN A 358 7.30 -11.97 0.28
N TRP A 359 8.45 -11.35 -0.02
CA TRP A 359 9.64 -12.05 -0.47
C TRP A 359 10.24 -12.92 0.64
N ILE A 360 10.35 -12.40 1.87
CA ILE A 360 10.84 -13.16 3.05
C ILE A 360 9.97 -14.40 3.29
N TYR A 361 8.64 -14.24 3.32
CA TYR A 361 7.71 -15.36 3.48
C TYR A 361 7.81 -16.38 2.33
N ALA A 362 7.94 -15.92 1.09
CA ALA A 362 8.04 -16.79 -0.08
C ALA A 362 9.33 -17.62 -0.10
N VAL A 363 10.46 -17.07 0.38
CA VAL A 363 11.70 -17.85 0.52
C VAL A 363 11.63 -18.77 1.75
N ASN A 364 11.07 -18.31 2.87
CA ASN A 364 10.95 -19.11 4.09
C ASN A 364 9.98 -20.30 3.96
N SER A 365 8.95 -20.20 3.10
CA SER A 365 8.00 -21.30 2.88
C SER A 365 8.68 -22.57 2.33
N VAL A 366 9.81 -22.44 1.63
CA VAL A 366 10.64 -23.58 1.19
C VAL A 366 11.24 -24.33 2.37
N ILE A 367 11.69 -23.61 3.42
CA ILE A 367 12.23 -24.21 4.64
C ILE A 367 11.10 -24.91 5.40
N VAL A 368 9.95 -24.27 5.53
CA VAL A 368 8.74 -24.84 6.17
C VAL A 368 8.24 -26.10 5.43
N ALA A 369 8.37 -26.14 4.10
CA ALA A 369 8.03 -27.29 3.27
C ALA A 369 9.13 -28.38 3.20
N GLY A 370 10.14 -28.34 4.07
CA GLY A 370 11.19 -29.37 4.15
C GLY A 370 12.34 -29.23 3.14
N GLY A 371 12.43 -28.11 2.42
CA GLY A 371 13.60 -27.73 1.61
C GLY A 371 13.77 -28.43 0.26
N THR A 372 13.06 -29.51 -0.02
CA THR A 372 13.26 -30.36 -1.22
C THR A 372 12.63 -29.79 -2.49
N ALA A 373 11.47 -29.12 -2.39
CA ALA A 373 10.77 -28.52 -3.52
C ALA A 373 10.70 -26.99 -3.36
N GLN A 374 11.49 -26.24 -4.12
CA GLN A 374 11.55 -24.77 -3.97
C GLN A 374 10.41 -24.02 -4.69
N ALA A 375 9.98 -24.50 -5.87
CA ALA A 375 9.12 -23.70 -6.75
C ALA A 375 7.65 -23.60 -6.26
N VAL A 376 7.07 -24.71 -5.80
CA VAL A 376 5.65 -24.76 -5.40
C VAL A 376 5.39 -23.93 -4.13
N PRO A 377 6.13 -24.07 -3.01
CA PRO A 377 5.89 -23.27 -1.81
C PRO A 377 6.07 -21.76 -2.03
N VAL A 378 7.03 -21.36 -2.88
CA VAL A 378 7.21 -19.96 -3.31
C VAL A 378 5.98 -19.48 -4.08
N ALA A 379 5.55 -20.24 -5.10
CA ALA A 379 4.46 -19.85 -5.98
C ALA A 379 3.13 -19.75 -5.23
N GLU A 380 2.81 -20.72 -4.36
CA GLU A 380 1.61 -20.72 -3.52
C GLU A 380 1.63 -19.55 -2.51
N THR A 381 2.77 -19.33 -1.85
CA THR A 381 2.92 -18.22 -0.89
C THR A 381 2.74 -16.87 -1.58
N VAL A 382 3.33 -16.67 -2.76
CA VAL A 382 3.14 -15.44 -3.54
C VAL A 382 1.69 -15.32 -4.05
N ALA A 383 1.07 -16.41 -4.50
CA ALA A 383 -0.32 -16.40 -4.97
C ALA A 383 -1.29 -15.99 -3.86
N VAL A 384 -1.13 -16.50 -2.63
CA VAL A 384 -1.93 -16.07 -1.46
C VAL A 384 -1.59 -14.63 -1.08
N ARG A 385 -0.31 -14.30 -0.88
CA ARG A 385 0.11 -12.99 -0.33
C ARG A 385 0.00 -11.81 -1.31
N VAL A 386 -0.15 -12.06 -2.61
CA VAL A 386 -0.42 -11.04 -3.63
C VAL A 386 -1.86 -11.10 -4.11
N GLY A 387 -2.37 -12.30 -4.44
CA GLY A 387 -3.70 -12.50 -5.03
C GLY A 387 -4.85 -12.48 -4.03
N VAL A 388 -4.66 -13.04 -2.83
CA VAL A 388 -5.70 -13.14 -1.79
C VAL A 388 -5.61 -12.00 -0.78
N THR A 389 -4.45 -11.76 -0.15
CA THR A 389 -4.31 -10.71 0.88
C THR A 389 -3.63 -9.42 0.41
N GLY A 390 -3.00 -9.45 -0.76
CA GLY A 390 -2.20 -8.33 -1.27
C GLY A 390 -3.00 -7.04 -1.52
N PHE A 391 -4.31 -7.15 -1.75
CA PHE A 391 -5.19 -5.99 -1.96
C PHE A 391 -5.52 -5.22 -0.66
N GLY A 392 -5.31 -5.81 0.53
CA GLY A 392 -5.78 -5.27 1.80
C GLY A 392 -4.85 -5.58 2.97
N SER A 393 -3.57 -5.28 2.84
CA SER A 393 -2.54 -5.53 3.86
C SER A 393 -1.72 -4.27 4.13
N HIS A 394 -0.40 -4.35 4.34
CA HIS A 394 0.46 -3.25 4.80
C HIS A 394 0.28 -1.93 4.05
N TRP A 395 0.12 -1.94 2.71
CA TRP A 395 -0.13 -0.69 1.97
C TRP A 395 -1.40 0.03 2.45
N ALA A 396 -2.47 -0.70 2.77
CA ALA A 396 -3.74 -0.12 3.17
C ALA A 396 -3.68 0.41 4.61
N MET A 397 -3.05 -0.33 5.53
CA MET A 397 -2.88 0.05 6.94
C MET A 397 -2.00 1.30 7.06
N THR A 398 -0.83 1.31 6.41
CA THR A 398 0.05 2.48 6.42
C THR A 398 -0.54 3.67 5.64
N ALA A 399 -1.45 3.46 4.67
CA ALA A 399 -2.20 4.56 4.06
C ALA A 399 -3.16 5.23 5.06
N VAL A 400 -3.77 4.45 5.97
CA VAL A 400 -4.54 5.00 7.11
C VAL A 400 -3.61 5.81 8.03
N ALA A 401 -2.50 5.23 8.51
CA ALA A 401 -1.53 5.93 9.37
C ALA A 401 -0.97 7.22 8.72
N GLY A 402 -0.56 7.13 7.46
CA GLY A 402 -0.01 8.23 6.67
C GLY A 402 -1.00 9.38 6.43
N THR A 403 -2.31 9.12 6.52
CA THR A 403 -3.35 10.17 6.55
C THR A 403 -3.16 11.11 7.74
N GLY A 404 -2.73 10.58 8.89
CA GLY A 404 -2.39 11.34 10.09
C GLY A 404 -1.24 12.31 9.86
N VAL A 405 -0.14 11.84 9.25
CA VAL A 405 0.98 12.71 8.82
C VAL A 405 0.48 13.78 7.84
N GLY A 406 -0.39 13.41 6.91
CA GLY A 406 -1.02 14.36 5.99
C GLY A 406 -1.89 15.43 6.67
N LEU A 407 -2.54 15.13 7.81
CA LEU A 407 -3.25 16.11 8.63
C LEU A 407 -2.27 17.09 9.30
N LEU A 408 -1.16 16.60 9.84
CA LEU A 408 -0.13 17.43 10.48
C LEU A 408 0.61 18.32 9.47
N ALA A 409 0.90 17.79 8.28
CA ALA A 409 1.51 18.55 7.17
C ALA A 409 0.58 19.58 6.51
N ALA A 410 -0.73 19.54 6.78
CA ALA A 410 -1.71 20.43 6.16
C ALA A 410 -1.55 21.90 6.60
N ARG A 411 -1.74 22.85 5.68
CA ARG A 411 -1.66 24.30 5.94
C ARG A 411 -3.04 24.91 6.13
N THR A 412 -3.73 24.48 7.18
CA THR A 412 -5.16 24.75 7.42
C THR A 412 -5.43 25.93 8.36
N GLY A 413 -4.43 26.71 8.77
CA GLY A 413 -4.56 27.79 9.78
C GLY A 413 -4.80 27.30 11.21
N THR A 414 -5.35 26.10 11.38
CA THR A 414 -5.49 25.39 12.65
C THR A 414 -4.12 25.03 13.25
N SER A 415 -3.96 25.23 14.57
CA SER A 415 -2.76 24.81 15.31
C SER A 415 -2.45 23.32 15.13
N LEU A 416 -1.19 22.93 15.38
CA LEU A 416 -0.78 21.52 15.34
C LEU A 416 -1.47 20.71 16.44
N LEU A 417 -1.59 21.27 17.66
CA LEU A 417 -2.26 20.64 18.80
C LEU A 417 -3.69 20.19 18.48
N ARG A 418 -4.49 21.03 17.81
CA ARG A 418 -5.87 20.68 17.38
C ARG A 418 -5.94 19.57 16.31
N ARG A 419 -4.80 19.16 15.75
CA ARG A 419 -4.69 18.12 14.72
C ARG A 419 -4.03 16.83 15.22
N LEU A 420 -3.33 16.87 16.37
CA LEU A 420 -2.73 15.69 17.00
C LEU A 420 -3.75 14.58 17.27
N PRO A 421 -4.96 14.82 17.84
CA PRO A 421 -5.93 13.74 18.08
C PRO A 421 -6.35 13.01 16.80
N GLY A 422 -6.54 13.75 15.70
CA GLY A 422 -6.87 13.16 14.40
C GLY A 422 -5.71 12.37 13.80
N ALA A 423 -4.46 12.78 14.03
CA ALA A 423 -3.29 12.04 13.59
C ALA A 423 -3.03 10.78 14.43
N ALA A 424 -3.18 10.87 15.75
CA ALA A 424 -3.11 9.74 16.67
C ALA A 424 -4.19 8.70 16.35
N LEU A 425 -5.44 9.13 16.12
CA LEU A 425 -6.52 8.23 15.72
C LEU A 425 -6.22 7.51 14.39
N CYS A 426 -5.57 8.16 13.42
CA CYS A 426 -5.15 7.48 12.18
C CYS A 426 -4.09 6.41 12.44
N LEU A 427 -3.12 6.67 13.33
CA LEU A 427 -2.09 5.69 13.69
C LEU A 427 -2.69 4.52 14.49
N LEU A 428 -3.48 4.79 15.53
CA LEU A 428 -4.15 3.78 16.34
C LEU A 428 -5.11 2.91 15.51
N ALA A 429 -5.83 3.51 14.55
CA ALA A 429 -6.66 2.74 13.62
C ALA A 429 -5.84 1.82 12.70
N ALA A 430 -4.66 2.25 12.23
CA ALA A 430 -3.76 1.39 11.46
C ALA A 430 -3.20 0.25 12.32
N MET A 431 -2.80 0.54 13.56
CA MET A 431 -2.34 -0.48 14.53
C MET A 431 -3.45 -1.49 14.84
N ALA A 432 -4.68 -1.04 15.09
CA ALA A 432 -5.82 -1.94 15.34
C ALA A 432 -6.16 -2.82 14.12
N LEU A 433 -6.09 -2.25 12.91
CA LEU A 433 -6.27 -3.01 11.66
C LEU A 433 -5.16 -4.05 11.45
N HIS A 434 -3.93 -3.75 11.86
CA HIS A 434 -2.79 -4.66 11.78
C HIS A 434 -2.89 -5.77 12.83
N ALA A 435 -3.23 -5.43 14.08
CA ALA A 435 -3.48 -6.41 15.14
C ALA A 435 -4.61 -7.37 14.76
N PHE A 436 -5.66 -6.87 14.09
CA PHE A 436 -6.73 -7.69 13.54
C PHE A 436 -6.27 -8.56 12.36
N PHE A 437 -5.42 -8.05 11.46
CA PHE A 437 -4.91 -8.81 10.32
C PHE A 437 -4.04 -10.00 10.75
N ASP A 438 -3.27 -9.84 11.83
CA ASP A 438 -2.40 -10.87 12.41
C ASP A 438 -3.10 -11.70 13.52
N ALA A 439 -4.35 -11.41 13.84
CA ALA A 439 -5.07 -12.10 14.91
C ALA A 439 -5.29 -13.58 14.57
N PRO A 440 -5.22 -14.49 15.57
CA PRO A 440 -5.58 -15.89 15.38
C PRO A 440 -7.07 -16.02 15.04
N VAL A 441 -7.37 -16.81 14.02
CA VAL A 441 -8.75 -17.12 13.60
C VAL A 441 -9.26 -18.42 14.23
N PRO A 442 -10.60 -18.63 14.28
CA PRO A 442 -11.18 -19.91 14.67
C PRO A 442 -10.68 -21.06 13.78
N ALA A 443 -10.38 -22.22 14.38
CA ALA A 443 -9.76 -23.35 13.69
C ALA A 443 -10.68 -24.02 12.65
N ASP A 444 -11.99 -23.82 12.78
CA ASP A 444 -13.05 -24.27 11.85
C ASP A 444 -13.22 -23.35 10.63
N LEU A 445 -12.69 -22.11 10.67
CA LEU A 445 -12.79 -21.17 9.57
C LEU A 445 -11.77 -21.50 8.46
N PRO A 446 -12.19 -21.79 7.21
CA PRO A 446 -11.25 -22.11 6.14
C PRO A 446 -10.24 -20.98 5.90
N ALA A 447 -8.96 -21.32 5.75
CA ALA A 447 -7.88 -20.34 5.65
C ALA A 447 -8.08 -19.29 4.54
N LEU A 448 -8.72 -19.65 3.42
CA LEU A 448 -9.09 -18.70 2.37
C LEU A 448 -10.13 -17.68 2.84
N ALA A 449 -11.15 -18.11 3.60
CA ALA A 449 -12.18 -17.24 4.15
C ALA A 449 -11.61 -16.30 5.23
N ALA A 450 -10.74 -16.81 6.11
CA ALA A 450 -9.98 -16.03 7.07
C ALA A 450 -9.15 -14.92 6.40
N ASN A 451 -8.31 -15.28 5.43
CA ASN A 451 -7.48 -14.34 4.68
C ASN A 451 -8.31 -13.26 3.95
N LEU A 452 -9.45 -13.65 3.35
CA LEU A 452 -10.36 -12.71 2.69
C LEU A 452 -11.11 -11.81 3.67
N LEU A 453 -11.45 -12.29 4.87
CA LEU A 453 -12.04 -11.47 5.94
C LEU A 453 -11.05 -10.40 6.42
N HIS A 454 -9.81 -10.80 6.70
CA HIS A 454 -8.76 -9.89 7.18
C HIS A 454 -8.45 -8.83 6.12
N ALA A 455 -8.09 -9.26 4.89
CA ALA A 455 -7.77 -8.35 3.81
C ALA A 455 -8.98 -7.51 3.36
N GLY A 456 -10.18 -8.09 3.33
CA GLY A 456 -11.43 -7.40 3.00
C GLY A 456 -11.72 -6.25 3.97
N THR A 457 -11.58 -6.48 5.27
CA THR A 457 -11.81 -5.49 6.32
C THR A 457 -10.82 -4.34 6.24
N VAL A 458 -9.53 -4.65 6.15
CA VAL A 458 -8.44 -3.67 6.04
C VAL A 458 -8.59 -2.83 4.76
N PHE A 459 -8.86 -3.47 3.62
CA PHE A 459 -9.11 -2.77 2.36
C PHE A 459 -10.35 -1.87 2.43
N LEU A 460 -11.44 -2.36 3.01
CA LEU A 460 -12.68 -1.58 3.14
C LEU A 460 -12.47 -0.35 4.01
N ALA A 461 -11.77 -0.47 5.14
CA ALA A 461 -11.42 0.66 6.01
C ALA A 461 -10.60 1.72 5.25
N ALA A 462 -9.54 1.31 4.56
CA ALA A 462 -8.70 2.20 3.76
C ALA A 462 -9.48 2.83 2.57
N LEU A 463 -10.35 2.06 1.91
CA LEU A 463 -11.20 2.53 0.81
C LEU A 463 -12.21 3.58 1.28
N LEU A 464 -12.94 3.32 2.37
CA LEU A 464 -13.91 4.25 2.94
C LEU A 464 -13.24 5.55 3.37
N LEU A 465 -12.09 5.47 4.06
CA LEU A 465 -11.28 6.64 4.38
C LEU A 465 -10.88 7.41 3.12
N TYR A 466 -10.31 6.75 2.12
CA TYR A 466 -9.93 7.37 0.85
C TYR A 466 -11.11 8.03 0.14
N LEU A 467 -12.31 7.43 0.14
CA LEU A 467 -13.52 8.03 -0.44
C LEU A 467 -13.92 9.33 0.28
N VAL A 468 -13.84 9.37 1.61
CA VAL A 468 -14.05 10.59 2.42
C VAL A 468 -12.98 11.65 2.17
N LEU A 469 -11.70 11.25 2.09
CA LEU A 469 -10.60 12.18 1.75
C LEU A 469 -10.79 12.77 0.34
N ARG A 470 -11.14 11.93 -0.63
CA ARG A 470 -11.36 12.29 -2.03
C ARG A 470 -12.56 13.21 -2.22
N SER A 471 -13.66 12.99 -1.50
CA SER A 471 -14.85 13.84 -1.56
C SER A 471 -14.55 15.23 -0.97
N ARG A 472 -13.95 15.29 0.23
CA ARG A 472 -13.52 16.54 0.88
C ARG A 472 -12.50 17.31 0.03
N TYR A 473 -11.52 16.63 -0.55
CA TYR A 473 -10.51 17.25 -1.42
C TYR A 473 -11.15 17.85 -2.69
N ARG A 474 -12.07 17.13 -3.34
CA ARG A 474 -12.81 17.64 -4.50
C ARG A 474 -13.73 18.81 -4.16
N ALA A 475 -14.39 18.79 -3.00
CA ALA A 475 -15.22 19.91 -2.54
C ALA A 475 -14.39 21.20 -2.37
N ARG A 476 -13.21 21.11 -1.74
CA ARG A 476 -12.26 22.25 -1.61
C ARG A 476 -11.81 22.79 -2.97
N LEU A 477 -11.50 21.90 -3.91
CA LEU A 477 -11.11 22.29 -5.26
C LEU A 477 -12.22 23.00 -6.04
N ARG A 478 -13.48 22.54 -5.95
CA ARG A 478 -14.63 23.23 -6.54
C ARG A 478 -14.87 24.61 -5.91
N ALA A 479 -14.77 24.71 -4.59
CA ALA A 479 -14.87 26.00 -3.91
C ALA A 479 -13.76 26.97 -4.37
N CYS A 480 -12.55 26.49 -4.58
CA CYS A 480 -11.46 27.27 -5.17
C CYS A 480 -11.71 27.65 -6.64
N ALA A 481 -12.20 26.75 -7.47
CA ALA A 481 -12.58 27.03 -8.86
C ALA A 481 -13.58 28.19 -8.93
N ARG A 482 -14.69 28.09 -8.19
CA ARG A 482 -15.70 29.15 -8.10
C ARG A 482 -15.15 30.50 -7.60
N ARG A 483 -14.25 30.50 -6.60
CA ARG A 483 -13.63 31.74 -6.09
C ARG A 483 -12.59 32.37 -7.02
N THR A 484 -12.02 31.60 -7.95
CA THR A 484 -10.93 32.06 -8.84
C THR A 484 -11.39 32.26 -10.29
N GLY A 485 -12.65 31.98 -10.61
CA GLY A 485 -13.16 31.98 -11.98
C GLY A 485 -12.62 30.87 -12.88
N LEU A 486 -11.83 29.94 -12.32
CA LEU A 486 -11.20 28.84 -13.08
C LEU A 486 -12.19 27.70 -13.31
N SER A 487 -12.15 27.09 -14.50
CA SER A 487 -13.12 26.06 -14.89
C SER A 487 -13.05 24.78 -14.04
N GLU A 488 -14.21 24.26 -13.62
CA GLU A 488 -14.32 22.95 -12.96
C GLU A 488 -13.91 21.78 -13.88
N ASP A 489 -13.83 21.97 -15.21
CA ASP A 489 -13.29 20.97 -16.16
C ASP A 489 -11.79 20.70 -15.96
N LEU A 490 -11.07 21.54 -15.22
CA LEU A 490 -9.71 21.23 -14.81
C LEU A 490 -9.64 20.12 -13.75
N LEU A 491 -10.74 19.81 -13.06
CA LEU A 491 -10.72 18.94 -11.88
C LEU A 491 -10.65 17.43 -12.17
N THR A 492 -10.85 16.98 -13.42
CA THR A 492 -10.70 15.55 -13.77
C THR A 492 -9.73 15.33 -14.93
N ARG A 493 -9.00 14.21 -14.91
CA ARG A 493 -8.10 13.83 -16.02
C ARG A 493 -8.85 13.62 -17.34
N ARG A 494 -10.14 13.24 -17.29
CA ARG A 494 -10.98 13.00 -18.48
C ARG A 494 -11.43 14.32 -19.13
N SER A 495 -11.92 15.29 -18.34
CA SER A 495 -12.34 16.60 -18.84
C SER A 495 -11.17 17.39 -19.44
N ARG A 496 -10.02 17.48 -18.75
CA ARG A 496 -8.79 18.08 -19.32
C ARG A 496 -8.37 17.46 -20.66
N ARG A 497 -8.39 16.13 -20.75
CA ARG A 497 -8.10 15.42 -22.02
C ARG A 497 -9.16 15.67 -23.09
N ARG A 498 -10.44 15.82 -22.74
CA ARG A 498 -11.52 16.19 -23.69
C ARG A 498 -11.33 17.61 -24.22
N ALA A 499 -10.99 18.58 -23.38
CA ALA A 499 -10.71 19.95 -23.81
C ALA A 499 -9.53 20.04 -24.80
N LEU A 500 -8.55 19.13 -24.70
CA LEU A 500 -7.43 19.03 -25.64
C LEU A 500 -7.70 18.13 -26.86
N ARG A 501 -8.90 17.57 -27.05
CA ARG A 501 -9.23 16.71 -28.21
C ARG A 501 -9.45 17.49 -29.50
N PRO A 502 -10.19 18.62 -29.53
CA PRO A 502 -10.43 19.37 -30.76
C PRO A 502 -9.18 20.06 -31.32
N ILE A 503 -8.14 20.22 -30.49
CA ILE A 503 -6.92 20.96 -30.86
C ILE A 503 -5.94 20.01 -31.55
N ALA A 504 -5.54 20.37 -32.78
CA ALA A 504 -4.52 19.69 -33.56
C ALA A 504 -3.21 19.52 -32.76
N ARG A 505 -2.43 18.47 -33.05
CA ARG A 505 -1.12 18.30 -32.41
C ARG A 505 -0.15 19.37 -32.92
N GLY A 506 0.62 19.97 -32.01
CA GLY A 506 1.53 21.08 -32.30
C GLY A 506 1.50 22.15 -31.20
N ILE A 507 2.20 23.25 -31.44
CA ILE A 507 2.48 24.33 -30.48
C ILE A 507 1.21 24.85 -29.78
N GLN A 508 0.09 25.01 -30.51
CA GLN A 508 -1.17 25.49 -29.93
C GLN A 508 -1.70 24.56 -28.82
N ARG A 509 -1.63 23.24 -29.02
CA ARG A 509 -2.08 22.26 -28.03
C ARG A 509 -1.15 22.19 -26.84
N GLU A 510 0.14 22.36 -27.05
CA GLU A 510 1.14 22.44 -25.97
C GLU A 510 0.94 23.69 -25.12
N ARG A 511 0.67 24.83 -25.76
CA ARG A 511 0.30 26.08 -25.09
C ARG A 511 -0.93 25.89 -24.20
N VAL A 512 -2.04 25.39 -24.74
CA VAL A 512 -3.27 25.15 -23.95
C VAL A 512 -3.04 24.10 -22.85
N ALA A 513 -2.21 23.08 -23.08
CA ALA A 513 -1.84 22.12 -22.04
C ALA A 513 -0.98 22.75 -20.93
N SER A 514 -0.13 23.73 -21.25
CA SER A 514 0.68 24.51 -20.31
C SER A 514 -0.18 25.48 -19.49
N GLU A 515 -1.13 26.16 -20.13
CA GLU A 515 -2.14 27.01 -19.49
C GLU A 515 -2.99 26.18 -18.51
N GLN A 516 -3.55 25.04 -18.97
CA GLN A 516 -4.26 24.09 -18.10
C GLN A 516 -3.42 23.62 -16.91
N ARG A 517 -2.10 23.40 -17.09
CA ARG A 517 -1.18 22.99 -16.01
C ARG A 517 -0.97 24.12 -15.00
N THR A 518 -0.87 25.37 -15.48
CA THR A 518 -0.70 26.57 -14.66
C THR A 518 -1.94 26.83 -13.80
N ASP A 519 -3.13 26.74 -14.39
CA ASP A 519 -4.38 26.89 -13.65
C ASP A 519 -4.62 25.76 -12.65
N LEU A 520 -4.18 24.53 -12.97
CA LEU A 520 -4.19 23.41 -12.03
C LEU A 520 -3.30 23.67 -10.81
N LEU A 521 -2.15 24.32 -11.00
CA LEU A 521 -1.25 24.72 -9.91
C LEU A 521 -1.87 25.84 -9.06
N ARG A 522 -2.59 26.80 -9.67
CA ARG A 522 -3.38 27.83 -8.96
C ARG A 522 -4.51 27.21 -8.13
N LEU A 523 -5.32 26.33 -8.73
CA LEU A 523 -6.41 25.60 -8.06
C LEU A 523 -5.91 24.76 -6.89
N THR A 524 -4.86 23.97 -7.10
CA THR A 524 -4.28 23.15 -6.04
C THR A 524 -3.56 23.98 -4.98
N GLY A 525 -2.97 25.13 -5.34
CA GLY A 525 -2.46 26.10 -4.38
C GLY A 525 -3.57 26.62 -3.45
N CYS A 526 -4.65 27.14 -4.03
CA CYS A 526 -5.82 27.61 -3.27
C CYS A 526 -6.41 26.53 -2.35
N ALA A 527 -6.53 25.29 -2.82
CA ALA A 527 -7.19 24.21 -2.07
C ALA A 527 -6.41 23.70 -0.85
N HIS A 528 -5.10 24.00 -0.76
CA HIS A 528 -4.24 23.65 0.39
C HIS A 528 -4.01 24.82 1.36
N GLY A 529 -4.61 26.00 1.12
CA GLY A 529 -4.42 27.20 1.94
C GLY A 529 -3.21 28.05 1.53
N PRO A 530 -3.15 29.32 1.98
CA PRO A 530 -2.04 30.20 1.69
C PRO A 530 -0.72 29.65 2.25
N ARG A 531 0.39 29.94 1.56
CA ARG A 531 1.71 29.83 2.20
C ARG A 531 1.84 31.01 3.16
N ILE A 532 1.71 30.76 4.46
CA ILE A 532 2.32 31.61 5.46
C ILE A 532 3.82 31.67 5.08
N ARG A 533 4.34 32.89 4.95
CA ARG A 533 5.71 33.14 4.47
C ARG A 533 6.71 32.86 5.58
#